data_AF-A0A2E0UCJ8-F1
#
_entry.id   AF-A0A2E0UCJ8-F1
#
_cell.length_a   1.000
_cell.length_b   1.000
_cell.length_c   1.000
_cell.angle_alpha   90.00
_cell.angle_beta   90.00
_cell.angle_gamma   90.00
#
_symmetry.space_group_name_H-M   'P 1'
#
loop_
_entity.id
_entity.type
_entity.pdbx_description
1 polymer ?
#
loop_
_entity_poly.entity_id
_entity_poly.type
_entity_poly.pdbx_seq_one_letter_code
_entity_poly.pdbx_strand_id
1 'polypeptide(L)'
;MLVLSALPSTILVVTNSVFVLIPLKAFNVAKLRLAEVMTEDERVELAKKMAEIVIEAAKPLPVAIVCDDEDVAAWALTQETKVIWADRPGLNNAVQIGVNTLTEQGVEKVIIAHGDLPKAIRLSHCADFNGITFVPDRHKDGTPVLVIPTGLDFNFFYGPDSYALHIAEAERLSVPWRSLFDLELSHDVDEPEDLDGINF
;
A
#
# COMPACT_ATOMS: atom_id res chain seq x y z
N MET A 1 -44.49 25.91 -13.26
CA MET A 1 -43.28 25.66 -12.46
C MET A 1 -42.92 24.20 -12.65
N LEU A 2 -42.01 23.90 -13.57
CA LEU A 2 -41.56 22.54 -13.91
C LEU A 2 -40.51 22.12 -12.89
N VAL A 3 -40.79 21.07 -12.12
CA VAL A 3 -39.79 20.41 -11.26
C VAL A 3 -39.12 19.35 -12.13
N LEU A 4 -37.87 19.60 -12.56
CA LEU A 4 -37.02 18.55 -13.12
C LEU A 4 -36.54 17.67 -11.97
N SER A 5 -37.09 16.47 -11.84
CA SER A 5 -36.48 15.42 -11.04
C SER A 5 -35.29 14.86 -11.80
N ALA A 6 -34.07 15.06 -11.27
CA ALA A 6 -32.88 14.37 -11.75
C ALA A 6 -33.06 12.85 -11.53
N LEU A 7 -32.89 12.06 -12.59
CA LEU A 7 -32.83 10.61 -12.47
C LEU A 7 -31.53 10.23 -11.74
N PRO A 8 -31.56 9.25 -10.82
CA PRO A 8 -30.33 8.72 -10.25
C PRO A 8 -29.53 8.06 -11.37
N SER A 9 -28.30 8.55 -11.59
CA SER A 9 -27.35 7.90 -12.48
C SER A 9 -27.06 6.50 -11.94
N THR A 10 -27.50 5.47 -12.66
CA THR A 10 -27.10 4.09 -12.41
C THR A 10 -25.61 3.98 -12.75
N ILE A 11 -24.75 4.27 -11.78
CA ILE A 11 -23.32 3.97 -11.89
C ILE A 11 -23.23 2.45 -12.02
N LEU A 12 -22.63 2.00 -13.12
CA LEU A 12 -22.23 0.60 -13.28
C LEU A 12 -21.30 0.28 -12.11
N VAL A 13 -21.77 -0.53 -11.18
CA VAL A 13 -20.90 -1.15 -10.17
C VAL A 13 -19.94 -2.03 -10.96
N VAL A 14 -18.69 -1.60 -11.06
CA VAL A 14 -17.61 -2.43 -11.60
C VAL A 14 -17.41 -3.56 -10.60
N THR A 15 -17.96 -4.73 -10.91
CA THR A 15 -17.74 -5.93 -10.12
C THR A 15 -16.29 -6.41 -10.34
N ASN A 16 -15.57 -6.75 -9.26
CA ASN A 16 -14.13 -7.07 -9.19
C ASN A 16 -13.14 -5.89 -9.32
N SER A 17 -13.46 -4.71 -8.78
CA SER A 17 -12.53 -3.58 -8.76
C SER A 17 -11.38 -3.79 -7.76
N VAL A 18 -10.13 -3.64 -8.21
CA VAL A 18 -8.92 -3.74 -7.39
C VAL A 18 -8.14 -2.44 -7.47
N PHE A 19 -7.74 -1.90 -6.31
CA PHE A 19 -6.82 -0.75 -6.21
C PHE A 19 -5.52 -1.17 -5.53
N VAL A 20 -4.42 -0.49 -5.89
CA VAL A 20 -3.20 -0.51 -5.09
C VAL A 20 -3.20 0.72 -4.18
N LEU A 21 -2.99 0.52 -2.89
CA LEU A 21 -2.82 1.57 -1.89
C LEU A 21 -1.37 1.56 -1.40
N ILE A 22 -0.66 2.66 -1.60
CA ILE A 22 0.72 2.81 -1.14
C ILE A 22 0.76 3.86 -0.03
N PRO A 23 0.99 3.47 1.23
CA PRO A 23 1.19 4.43 2.31
C PRO A 23 2.59 5.04 2.22
N LEU A 24 2.66 6.37 2.19
CA LEU A 24 3.92 7.11 2.18
C LEU A 24 3.94 8.13 3.32
N LYS A 25 5.04 8.12 4.08
CA LYS A 25 5.37 9.19 5.03
C LYS A 25 6.16 10.29 4.34
N ALA A 26 6.30 11.45 4.98
CA ALA A 26 7.18 12.51 4.54
C ALA A 26 8.59 11.98 4.20
N PHE A 27 9.10 12.36 3.03
CA PHE A 27 10.36 11.79 2.50
C PHE A 27 11.59 12.16 3.33
N ASN A 28 11.63 13.36 3.93
CA ASN A 28 12.74 13.83 4.76
C ASN A 28 12.92 13.00 6.06
N VAL A 29 11.84 12.40 6.57
CA VAL A 29 11.87 11.47 7.72
C VAL A 29 11.81 10.00 7.29
N ALA A 30 11.93 9.74 5.98
CA ALA A 30 12.04 8.39 5.46
C ALA A 30 13.42 7.79 5.71
N LYS A 31 13.45 6.46 5.86
CA LYS A 31 14.66 5.65 5.92
C LYS A 31 15.73 6.14 6.91
N LEU A 32 15.31 6.67 8.07
CA LEU A 32 16.22 7.25 9.07
C LEU A 32 17.32 6.29 9.56
N ARG A 33 17.11 4.97 9.47
CA ARG A 33 18.14 3.99 9.81
C ARG A 33 19.31 3.96 8.80
N LEU A 34 19.10 4.48 7.58
CA LEU A 34 20.15 4.68 6.58
C LEU A 34 20.96 5.97 6.80
N ALA A 35 20.66 6.78 7.83
CA ALA A 35 21.33 8.07 8.03
C ALA A 35 22.84 7.95 8.34
N GLU A 36 23.31 6.77 8.76
CA GLU A 36 24.73 6.51 8.97
C GLU A 36 25.51 6.34 7.66
N VAL A 37 24.82 6.01 6.57
CA VAL A 37 25.43 5.69 5.26
C VAL A 37 24.96 6.60 4.12
N MET A 38 23.90 7.39 4.32
CA MET A 38 23.31 8.28 3.32
C MET A 38 22.93 9.63 3.92
N THR A 39 23.18 10.69 3.16
CA THR A 39 22.68 12.04 3.43
C THR A 39 21.15 12.10 3.33
N GLU A 40 20.54 13.17 3.84
CA GLU A 40 19.08 13.35 3.75
C GLU A 40 18.59 13.38 2.29
N ASP A 41 19.25 14.14 1.43
CA ASP A 41 18.90 14.24 0.01
C ASP A 41 18.96 12.87 -0.68
N GLU A 42 19.99 12.07 -0.40
CA GLU A 42 20.12 10.72 -0.95
C GLU A 42 18.98 9.80 -0.46
N ARG A 43 18.56 9.90 0.80
CA ARG A 43 17.43 9.11 1.34
C ARG A 43 16.09 9.54 0.74
N VAL A 44 15.89 10.84 0.52
CA VAL A 44 14.69 11.38 -0.14
C VAL A 44 14.58 10.84 -1.56
N GLU A 45 15.67 10.91 -2.34
CA GLU A 45 15.68 10.44 -3.72
C GLU A 45 15.54 8.90 -3.78
N LEU A 46 16.17 8.18 -2.85
CA LEU A 46 15.96 6.74 -2.70
C LEU A 46 14.49 6.39 -2.44
N ALA A 47 13.84 7.06 -1.49
CA ALA A 47 12.46 6.79 -1.13
C ALA A 47 11.49 7.06 -2.30
N LYS A 48 11.68 8.16 -3.03
CA LYS A 48 10.90 8.45 -4.25
C LYS A 48 11.11 7.37 -5.31
N LYS A 49 12.36 7.01 -5.59
CA LYS A 49 12.69 6.03 -6.64
C LYS A 49 12.10 4.65 -6.35
N MET A 50 12.13 4.20 -5.10
CA MET A 50 11.46 2.95 -4.72
C MET A 50 9.95 3.06 -4.87
N ALA A 51 9.33 4.17 -4.46
CA ALA A 51 7.89 4.36 -4.61
C ALA A 51 7.47 4.38 -6.09
N GLU A 52 8.28 4.98 -6.98
CA GLU A 52 8.08 4.92 -8.44
C GLU A 52 8.09 3.48 -8.97
N ILE A 53 9.01 2.64 -8.48
CA ILE A 53 9.07 1.21 -8.84
C ILE A 53 7.79 0.49 -8.40
N VAL A 54 7.28 0.76 -7.20
CA VAL A 54 6.03 0.16 -6.71
C VAL A 54 4.82 0.64 -7.51
N ILE A 55 4.78 1.92 -7.90
CA ILE A 55 3.74 2.48 -8.78
C ILE A 55 3.80 1.80 -10.17
N GLU A 56 4.99 1.57 -10.73
CA GLU A 56 5.13 0.85 -12.00
C GLU A 56 4.65 -0.60 -11.87
N ALA A 57 5.05 -1.30 -10.80
CA ALA A 57 4.64 -2.66 -10.51
C ALA A 57 3.13 -2.81 -10.26
N ALA A 58 2.44 -1.73 -9.92
CA ALA A 58 0.98 -1.72 -9.77
C ALA A 58 0.25 -1.84 -11.11
N LYS A 59 0.85 -1.46 -12.23
CA LYS A 59 0.16 -1.44 -13.53
C LYS A 59 -0.36 -2.84 -13.93
N PRO A 60 -1.57 -2.91 -14.53
CA PRO A 60 -2.43 -1.80 -14.96
C PRO A 60 -3.43 -1.31 -13.88
N LEU A 61 -3.26 -1.70 -12.62
CA LEU A 61 -4.21 -1.34 -11.56
C LEU A 61 -4.09 0.16 -11.23
N PRO A 62 -5.21 0.82 -10.89
CA PRO A 62 -5.17 2.19 -10.40
C PRO A 62 -4.50 2.25 -9.03
N VAL A 63 -3.77 3.34 -8.79
CA VAL A 63 -2.99 3.56 -7.56
C VAL A 63 -3.56 4.72 -6.76
N ALA A 64 -3.64 4.53 -5.44
CA ALA A 64 -3.84 5.58 -4.47
C ALA A 64 -2.63 5.66 -3.53
N ILE A 65 -2.09 6.86 -3.35
CA ILE A 65 -1.11 7.17 -2.31
C ILE A 65 -1.87 7.71 -1.10
N VAL A 66 -1.61 7.17 0.09
CA VAL A 66 -2.12 7.72 1.35
C VAL A 66 -0.98 8.32 2.17
N CYS A 67 -1.12 9.59 2.54
CA CYS A 67 -0.08 10.36 3.22
C CYS A 67 -0.68 11.48 4.08
N ASP A 68 0.13 12.06 4.96
CA ASP A 68 -0.17 13.19 5.84
C ASP A 68 0.78 14.38 5.61
N ASP A 69 1.44 14.42 4.45
CA ASP A 69 2.47 15.40 4.08
C ASP A 69 2.17 16.04 2.71
N GLU A 70 2.31 17.37 2.63
CA GLU A 70 1.99 18.16 1.43
C GLU A 70 2.95 17.90 0.28
N ASP A 71 4.24 17.70 0.55
CA ASP A 71 5.25 17.44 -0.47
C ASP A 71 5.05 16.04 -1.07
N VAL A 72 4.72 15.04 -0.25
CA VAL A 72 4.34 13.71 -0.71
C VAL A 72 3.07 13.76 -1.56
N ALA A 73 2.05 14.50 -1.13
CA ALA A 73 0.81 14.67 -1.89
C ALA A 73 1.06 15.34 -3.24
N ALA A 74 1.86 16.41 -3.28
CA ALA A 74 2.23 17.09 -4.51
C ALA A 74 3.02 16.17 -5.44
N TRP A 75 3.99 15.42 -4.92
CA TRP A 75 4.76 14.44 -5.69
C TRP A 75 3.86 13.33 -6.26
N ALA A 76 2.94 12.78 -5.45
CA ALA A 76 2.03 11.71 -5.86
C ALA A 76 1.14 12.12 -7.05
N LEU A 77 0.72 13.38 -7.11
CA LEU A 77 -0.03 13.93 -8.24
C LEU A 77 0.81 13.96 -9.54
N THR A 78 2.13 14.17 -9.45
CA THR A 78 3.02 14.13 -10.62
C THR A 78 3.17 12.71 -11.19
N GLN A 79 2.90 11.69 -10.36
CA GLN A 79 2.90 10.28 -10.75
C GLN A 79 1.53 9.79 -11.29
N GLU A 80 0.59 10.71 -11.54
CA GLU A 80 -0.78 10.39 -12.01
C GLU A 80 -1.57 9.45 -11.07
N THR A 81 -1.25 9.49 -9.78
CA THR A 81 -1.94 8.67 -8.76
C THR A 81 -3.05 9.45 -8.06
N LYS A 82 -3.99 8.73 -7.44
CA LYS A 82 -4.95 9.34 -6.51
C LYS A 82 -4.26 9.65 -5.18
N VAL A 83 -4.56 10.81 -4.59
CA VAL A 83 -4.12 11.14 -3.22
C VAL A 83 -5.26 10.94 -2.23
N ILE A 84 -4.95 10.31 -1.10
CA ILE A 84 -5.82 10.19 0.07
C ILE A 84 -5.08 10.82 1.26
N TRP A 85 -5.71 11.76 1.94
CA TRP A 85 -5.11 12.42 3.10
C TRP A 85 -5.40 11.63 4.38
N ALA A 86 -4.35 11.28 5.12
CA ALA A 86 -4.46 10.70 6.46
C ALA A 86 -4.61 11.82 7.50
N ASP A 87 -5.56 11.66 8.41
CA ASP A 87 -5.93 12.70 9.39
C ASP A 87 -4.90 12.86 10.54
N ARG A 88 -4.04 11.86 10.73
CA ARG A 88 -2.97 11.86 11.72
C ARG A 88 -1.83 10.93 11.29
N PRO A 89 -0.60 11.16 11.78
CA PRO A 89 0.54 10.30 11.49
C PRO A 89 0.38 8.86 11.94
N GLY A 90 1.04 7.96 11.22
CA GLY A 90 1.18 6.54 11.55
C GLY A 90 0.66 5.61 10.47
N LEU A 91 1.46 4.58 10.15
CA LEU A 91 1.20 3.64 9.06
C LEU A 91 -0.17 2.94 9.19
N ASN A 92 -0.49 2.39 10.37
CA ASN A 92 -1.77 1.72 10.59
C ASN A 92 -2.97 2.64 10.37
N ASN A 93 -2.88 3.90 10.79
CA ASN A 93 -3.94 4.87 10.56
C ASN A 93 -4.09 5.21 9.07
N ALA A 94 -2.96 5.52 8.41
CA ALA A 94 -2.96 5.86 6.99
C ALA A 94 -3.56 4.73 6.15
N VAL A 95 -3.17 3.48 6.40
CA VAL A 95 -3.74 2.32 5.72
C VAL A 95 -5.24 2.18 6.01
N GLN A 96 -5.66 2.31 7.26
CA GLN A 96 -7.09 2.22 7.61
C GLN A 96 -7.91 3.29 6.87
N ILE A 97 -7.46 4.53 6.84
CA ILE A 97 -8.13 5.63 6.13
C ILE A 97 -8.17 5.37 4.63
N GLY A 98 -7.05 4.93 4.05
CA GLY A 98 -6.95 4.60 2.64
C GLY A 98 -7.94 3.50 2.23
N VAL A 99 -7.99 2.41 2.99
CA VAL A 99 -8.92 1.30 2.76
C VAL A 99 -10.36 1.73 2.92
N ASN A 100 -10.70 2.48 3.97
CA ASN A 100 -12.07 2.98 4.19
C ASN A 100 -12.52 3.90 3.04
N THR A 101 -11.65 4.82 2.62
CA THR A 101 -11.92 5.75 1.52
C THR A 101 -12.16 5.02 0.20
N LEU A 102 -11.40 3.97 -0.09
CA LEU A 102 -11.59 3.15 -1.30
C LEU A 102 -12.85 2.29 -1.19
N THR A 103 -13.16 1.77 0.01
CA THR A 103 -14.41 1.03 0.29
C THR A 103 -15.64 1.90 0.01
N GLU A 104 -15.65 3.15 0.48
CA GLU A 104 -16.74 4.11 0.25
C GLU A 104 -16.94 4.45 -1.24
N GLN A 105 -15.90 4.26 -2.05
CA GLN A 105 -15.95 4.46 -3.50
C GLN A 105 -16.34 3.19 -4.28
N GLY A 106 -16.67 2.10 -3.58
CA GLY A 106 -17.06 0.83 -4.19
C GLY A 106 -15.90 0.01 -4.73
N VAL A 107 -14.67 0.24 -4.26
CA VAL A 107 -13.55 -0.69 -4.52
C VAL A 107 -13.82 -1.98 -3.76
N GLU A 108 -13.62 -3.16 -4.38
CA GLU A 108 -13.88 -4.47 -3.75
C GLU A 108 -12.65 -5.12 -3.12
N LYS A 109 -11.46 -4.88 -3.66
CA LYS A 109 -10.20 -5.35 -3.06
C LYS A 109 -9.13 -4.25 -3.09
N VAL A 110 -8.32 -4.21 -2.04
CA VAL A 110 -7.16 -3.34 -1.97
C VAL A 110 -5.91 -4.19 -1.79
N ILE A 111 -4.91 -3.93 -2.63
CA ILE A 111 -3.53 -4.35 -2.43
C ILE A 111 -2.84 -3.21 -1.69
N ILE A 112 -2.56 -3.38 -0.41
CA ILE A 112 -1.67 -2.50 0.33
C ILE A 112 -0.25 -2.94 0.00
N ALA A 113 0.56 -2.05 -0.56
CA ALA A 113 1.97 -2.30 -0.86
C ALA A 113 2.82 -1.18 -0.30
N HIS A 114 3.84 -1.51 0.49
CA HIS A 114 4.77 -0.50 1.00
C HIS A 114 5.58 0.13 -0.15
N GLY A 115 5.94 1.41 0.00
CA GLY A 115 6.64 2.18 -1.04
C GLY A 115 8.14 1.91 -1.17
N ASP A 116 8.67 0.95 -0.42
CA ASP A 116 10.09 0.65 -0.27
C ASP A 116 10.47 -0.73 -0.79
N LEU A 117 9.77 -1.18 -1.83
CA LEU A 117 9.98 -2.46 -2.51
C LEU A 117 10.74 -2.25 -3.83
N PRO A 118 12.07 -2.03 -3.80
CA PRO A 118 12.91 -1.70 -4.96
C PRO A 118 12.95 -2.79 -6.03
N LYS A 119 12.52 -4.01 -5.70
CA LYS A 119 12.52 -5.16 -6.61
C LYS A 119 11.13 -5.47 -7.17
N ALA A 120 10.09 -4.71 -6.79
CA ALA A 120 8.73 -4.98 -7.23
C ALA A 120 8.61 -4.96 -8.76
N ILE A 121 8.06 -6.05 -9.33
CA ILE A 121 7.83 -6.17 -10.78
C ILE A 121 6.34 -6.13 -11.10
N ARG A 122 5.50 -6.80 -10.29
CA ARG A 122 4.07 -6.93 -10.56
C ARG A 122 3.27 -7.21 -9.29
N LEU A 123 2.34 -6.34 -8.94
CA LEU A 123 1.46 -6.50 -7.76
C LEU A 123 0.16 -7.25 -8.07
N SER A 124 -0.36 -7.16 -9.29
CA SER A 124 -1.70 -7.64 -9.63
C SER A 124 -1.97 -9.11 -9.27
N HIS A 125 -0.96 -9.98 -9.40
CA HIS A 125 -1.07 -11.40 -9.09
C HIS A 125 -1.34 -11.69 -7.60
N CYS A 126 -1.02 -10.75 -6.71
CA CYS A 126 -1.31 -10.87 -5.28
C CYS A 126 -2.82 -10.94 -5.01
N ALA A 127 -3.65 -10.33 -5.88
CA ALA A 127 -5.10 -10.30 -5.78
C ALA A 127 -5.81 -11.53 -6.38
N ASP A 128 -5.06 -12.47 -6.97
CA ASP A 128 -5.56 -13.73 -7.56
C ASP A 128 -5.91 -14.78 -6.48
N PHE A 129 -6.73 -14.37 -5.52
CA PHE A 129 -7.24 -15.19 -4.43
C PHE A 129 -8.58 -14.64 -3.92
N ASN A 130 -9.47 -15.55 -3.52
CA ASN A 130 -10.74 -15.19 -2.91
C ASN A 130 -10.60 -15.20 -1.38
N GLY A 131 -10.08 -14.11 -0.84
CA GLY A 131 -9.75 -13.96 0.57
C GLY A 131 -8.59 -12.99 0.76
N ILE A 132 -7.85 -13.15 1.85
CA ILE A 132 -6.70 -12.30 2.20
C ILE A 132 -5.40 -12.93 1.68
N THR A 133 -4.52 -12.13 1.07
CA THR A 133 -3.16 -12.56 0.69
C THR A 133 -2.15 -11.80 1.54
N PHE A 134 -1.25 -12.53 2.19
CA PHE A 134 -0.09 -11.97 2.87
C PHE A 134 1.18 -12.28 2.07
N VAL A 135 1.96 -11.26 1.73
CA VAL A 135 3.36 -11.43 1.31
C VAL A 135 4.24 -11.05 2.50
N PRO A 136 4.87 -12.03 3.17
CA PRO A 136 5.81 -11.73 4.25
C PRO A 136 7.08 -11.09 3.70
N ASP A 137 7.80 -10.33 4.53
CA ASP A 137 9.17 -9.95 4.23
C ASP A 137 10.12 -11.18 4.24
N ARG A 138 11.39 -10.96 3.88
CA ARG A 138 12.44 -12.00 3.86
C ARG A 138 12.71 -12.65 5.23
N HIS A 139 12.30 -12.01 6.32
CA HIS A 139 12.48 -12.49 7.69
C HIS A 139 11.21 -13.14 8.27
N LYS A 140 10.08 -13.05 7.58
CA LYS A 140 8.74 -13.39 8.04
C LYS A 140 8.32 -12.65 9.31
N ASP A 141 8.74 -11.40 9.45
CA ASP A 141 8.34 -10.51 10.54
C ASP A 141 7.32 -9.47 10.04
N GLY A 142 7.66 -8.77 8.96
CA GLY A 142 6.85 -7.77 8.27
C GLY A 142 5.85 -8.33 7.25
N THR A 143 4.86 -7.50 6.87
CA THR A 143 3.92 -7.75 5.76
C THR A 143 3.99 -6.63 4.71
N PRO A 144 5.07 -6.53 3.90
CA PRO A 144 5.22 -5.44 2.92
C PRO A 144 4.10 -5.36 1.89
N VAL A 145 3.44 -6.50 1.59
CA VAL A 145 2.23 -6.52 0.74
C VAL A 145 1.11 -7.31 1.40
N LEU A 146 -0.06 -6.69 1.51
CA LEU A 146 -1.27 -7.25 2.08
C LEU A 146 -2.43 -7.01 1.11
N VAL A 147 -3.15 -8.05 0.70
CA VAL A 147 -4.37 -7.92 -0.09
C VAL A 147 -5.57 -8.28 0.76
N ILE A 148 -6.56 -7.40 0.82
CA ILE A 148 -7.81 -7.65 1.53
C ILE A 148 -9.03 -7.34 0.65
N PRO A 149 -10.13 -8.10 0.78
CA PRO A 149 -11.46 -7.60 0.45
C PRO A 149 -11.76 -6.34 1.28
N THR A 150 -12.29 -5.32 0.64
CA THR A 150 -12.75 -4.11 1.32
C THR A 150 -14.01 -4.38 2.15
N GLY A 151 -14.28 -3.53 3.12
CA GLY A 151 -15.45 -3.66 4.01
C GLY A 151 -15.33 -4.74 5.10
N LEU A 152 -14.19 -5.44 5.19
CA LEU A 152 -13.86 -6.24 6.36
C LEU A 152 -13.51 -5.32 7.55
N ASP A 153 -13.95 -5.70 8.75
CA ASP A 153 -13.52 -5.09 10.01
C ASP A 153 -12.11 -5.60 10.40
N PHE A 154 -11.15 -5.38 9.50
CA PHE A 154 -9.76 -5.85 9.62
C PHE A 154 -8.91 -4.78 10.31
N ASN A 155 -8.27 -5.14 11.42
CA ASN A 155 -7.32 -4.28 12.11
C ASN A 155 -5.91 -4.42 11.51
N PHE A 156 -5.28 -3.31 11.16
CA PHE A 156 -3.89 -3.29 10.71
C PHE A 156 -2.92 -3.20 11.89
N PHE A 157 -1.91 -4.06 11.87
CA PHE A 157 -0.91 -4.22 12.92
C PHE A 157 0.52 -4.09 12.37
N TYR A 158 0.76 -3.19 11.42
CA TYR A 158 2.09 -2.89 10.91
C TYR A 158 3.03 -2.44 12.04
N GLY A 159 4.26 -2.94 11.96
CA GLY A 159 5.26 -2.88 13.02
C GLY A 159 5.94 -4.25 13.17
N PRO A 160 6.72 -4.43 14.25
CA PRO A 160 7.32 -5.72 14.58
C PRO A 160 6.26 -6.83 14.65
N ASP A 161 6.58 -8.01 14.12
CA ASP A 161 5.71 -9.19 14.10
C ASP A 161 4.36 -9.00 13.36
N SER A 162 4.26 -7.98 12.49
CA SER A 162 3.02 -7.66 11.77
C SER A 162 2.49 -8.83 10.94
N TYR A 163 3.35 -9.69 10.40
CA TYR A 163 2.94 -10.88 9.65
C TYR A 163 2.13 -11.86 10.50
N ALA A 164 2.61 -12.19 11.70
CA ALA A 164 1.88 -13.08 12.60
C ALA A 164 0.58 -12.43 13.10
N LEU A 165 0.63 -11.13 13.42
CA LEU A 165 -0.54 -10.37 13.89
C LEU A 165 -1.63 -10.27 12.81
N HIS A 166 -1.25 -10.04 11.55
CA HIS A 166 -2.20 -10.00 10.44
C HIS A 166 -2.82 -11.37 10.13
N ILE A 167 -2.05 -12.47 10.25
CA ILE A 167 -2.62 -13.82 10.15
C ILE A 167 -3.65 -14.06 11.26
N ALA A 168 -3.29 -13.75 12.51
CA ALA A 168 -4.21 -13.89 13.64
C ALA A 168 -5.50 -13.07 13.45
N GLU A 169 -5.40 -11.91 12.80
CA GLU A 169 -6.57 -11.08 12.47
C GLU A 169 -7.46 -11.71 11.39
N ALA A 170 -6.88 -12.29 10.34
CA ALA A 170 -7.66 -13.04 9.35
C ALA A 170 -8.37 -14.26 9.96
N GLU A 171 -7.70 -14.95 10.89
CA GLU A 171 -8.27 -16.07 11.64
C GLU A 171 -9.41 -15.62 12.55
N ARG A 172 -9.24 -14.49 13.27
CA ARG A 172 -10.30 -13.88 14.09
C ARG A 172 -11.56 -13.60 13.28
N LEU A 173 -11.39 -13.11 12.05
CA LEU A 173 -12.50 -12.81 11.13
C LEU A 173 -13.04 -14.05 10.39
N SER A 174 -12.42 -15.21 10.54
CA SER A 174 -12.77 -16.44 9.82
C SER A 174 -12.78 -16.25 8.29
N VAL A 175 -11.87 -15.42 7.77
CA VAL A 175 -11.73 -15.16 6.33
C VAL A 175 -10.68 -16.11 5.75
N PRO A 176 -10.93 -16.75 4.59
CA PRO A 176 -9.90 -17.53 3.91
C PRO A 176 -8.67 -16.67 3.65
N TRP A 177 -7.49 -17.20 3.92
CA TRP A 177 -6.24 -16.50 3.68
C TRP A 177 -5.19 -17.42 3.05
N ARG A 178 -4.22 -16.80 2.38
CA ARG A 178 -2.99 -17.45 1.89
C ARG A 178 -1.78 -16.62 2.26
N SER A 179 -0.65 -17.30 2.48
CA SER A 179 0.65 -16.65 2.39
C SER A 179 1.25 -16.91 1.01
N LEU A 180 1.60 -15.83 0.32
CA LEU A 180 2.23 -15.86 -0.99
C LEU A 180 3.71 -15.53 -0.82
N PHE A 181 4.57 -16.47 -1.23
CA PHE A 181 6.01 -16.22 -1.28
C PHE A 181 6.37 -15.60 -2.62
N ASP A 182 6.90 -14.38 -2.59
CA ASP A 182 7.31 -13.62 -3.77
C ASP A 182 8.63 -12.91 -3.43
N LEU A 183 9.73 -13.31 -4.07
CA LEU A 183 11.08 -12.85 -3.70
C LEU A 183 11.26 -11.36 -3.92
N GLU A 184 10.63 -10.83 -4.96
CA GLU A 184 10.67 -9.44 -5.38
C GLU A 184 9.90 -8.53 -4.41
N LEU A 185 8.76 -9.00 -3.91
CA LEU A 185 7.90 -8.28 -2.97
C LEU A 185 8.25 -8.52 -1.49
N SER A 186 9.11 -9.51 -1.19
CA SER A 186 9.60 -9.79 0.17
C SER A 186 10.86 -8.98 0.55
N HIS A 187 11.38 -8.15 -0.37
CA HIS A 187 12.60 -7.35 -0.16
C HIS A 187 12.26 -5.88 -0.01
N ASP A 188 11.88 -5.48 1.20
CA ASP A 188 11.84 -4.09 1.64
C ASP A 188 13.23 -3.62 2.12
N VAL A 189 13.43 -2.29 2.13
CA VAL A 189 14.73 -1.67 2.44
C VAL A 189 14.61 -0.80 3.67
N ASP A 190 15.01 -1.27 4.84
CA ASP A 190 14.98 -0.45 6.05
C ASP A 190 16.35 -0.22 6.66
N GLU A 191 17.27 -1.18 6.54
CA GLU A 191 18.62 -1.13 7.09
C GLU A 191 19.69 -1.02 5.99
N PRO A 192 20.91 -0.56 6.30
CA PRO A 192 22.00 -0.47 5.32
C PRO A 192 22.28 -1.78 4.57
N GLU A 193 22.16 -2.93 5.23
CA GLU A 193 22.36 -4.26 4.63
C GLU A 193 21.35 -4.56 3.53
N ASP A 194 20.19 -3.89 3.54
CA ASP A 194 19.12 -4.13 2.58
C ASP A 194 19.39 -3.47 1.23
N LEU A 195 20.35 -2.53 1.20
CA LEU A 195 20.85 -1.87 -0.01
C LEU A 195 21.60 -2.85 -0.92
N ASP A 196 22.09 -3.97 -0.38
CA ASP A 196 22.85 -4.94 -1.16
C ASP A 196 22.01 -5.54 -2.30
N GLY A 197 22.56 -5.43 -3.51
CA GLY A 197 21.94 -5.96 -4.73
C GLY A 197 20.76 -5.12 -5.24
N ILE A 198 20.58 -3.89 -4.77
CA ILE A 198 19.65 -2.93 -5.37
C ILE A 198 20.39 -2.11 -6.41
N ASN A 199 19.92 -2.19 -7.65
CA ASN A 199 20.40 -1.36 -8.76
C ASN A 199 19.26 -0.49 -9.25
N PHE A 200 19.53 0.80 -9.32
CA PHE A 200 18.58 1.85 -9.66
C PHE A 200 18.79 2.35 -11.08
#